data_AF-A0A4U0PRP0-F1
#
_entry.id   AF-A0A4U0PRP0-F1
#
_cell.length_a   1.000
_cell.length_b   1.000
_cell.length_c   1.000
_cell.angle_alpha   90.00
_cell.angle_beta   90.00
_cell.angle_gamma   90.00
#
_symmetry.space_group_name_H-M   'P 1'
#
loop_
_entity.id
_entity.type
_entity.pdbx_description
1 polymer ?
#
loop_
_entity_poly.entity_id
_entity_poly.type
_entity_poly.pdbx_seq_one_letter_code
_entity_poly.pdbx_strand_id
1 'polypeptide(L)'
;MELYFIMKSTNFKSIIFATSMLIAAFSSQAEAGMDYAKYNLLSNFGFEQGAGAVAGLSNGWITDKSAGYTSFQLVTSVPYEGTTAQLMNFSSLNSGKWARIYQDVPVTANRQYYASSFVRVQAITGARFEMRVELLDKTDTVVQSRSTDWYLNQSLTAPTNGWTNLKMNGAVPAGVVKARLSFRATGNENNSSGAILIDAVQLSQTQMQLGRFEVADLSEFDKLDANPGALLASDSVARSGKKSLAVQLRNTDPLVSSGKRAELSKLDVGENGKSYAYGFSLYLPTDWKSDTSMEGVAQWHVTGDPGDVARSPSLALMIQGDKWVLAKRWDDQAISTSNSLAALHYEVIYEAPLIKGKWEDWAFEVRWDYRPQAAGGIGYTRVWRNGVIVLSSNAPNSYNDQNQKYFKIGLYKWDWNNGAATQTTYRKLYIDDVRITDANGTHLDVMP
;
A
#
# COMPACT_ATOMS: atom_id res chain seq x y z
N MET A 1 -56.11 42.47 -0.21
CA MET A 1 -56.60 42.39 1.18
C MET A 1 -55.46 41.74 1.96
N GLU A 2 -54.55 42.38 2.68
CA GLU A 2 -54.21 43.74 3.17
C GLU A 2 -52.66 43.79 3.25
N LEU A 3 -51.94 44.85 2.82
CA LEU A 3 -51.35 45.96 3.63
C LEU A 3 -50.68 45.52 4.95
N TYR A 4 -49.53 46.01 5.43
CA TYR A 4 -48.41 46.90 5.04
C TYR A 4 -47.53 47.01 6.34
N PHE A 5 -46.35 47.66 6.28
CA PHE A 5 -45.56 48.23 7.41
C PHE A 5 -44.68 47.25 8.27
N ILE A 6 -43.43 47.51 8.72
CA ILE A 6 -42.55 48.71 8.91
C ILE A 6 -41.05 48.27 8.90
N MET A 7 -40.18 49.13 8.33
CA MET A 7 -38.72 49.18 8.57
C MET A 7 -38.37 49.92 9.87
N LYS A 8 -37.35 49.45 10.60
CA LYS A 8 -36.34 50.16 11.45
C LYS A 8 -35.83 49.15 12.50
N SER A 9 -34.58 49.08 12.95
CA SER A 9 -33.27 49.67 12.64
C SER A 9 -32.29 49.05 13.64
N THR A 10 -31.06 48.73 13.21
CA THR A 10 -29.81 48.63 14.01
C THR A 10 -29.76 47.74 15.27
N ASN A 11 -28.89 46.71 15.26
CA ASN A 11 -27.64 46.78 16.02
C ASN A 11 -26.66 45.64 15.66
N PHE A 12 -25.48 46.06 15.22
CA PHE A 12 -24.23 45.30 15.26
C PHE A 12 -23.96 44.87 16.72
N LYS A 13 -23.96 43.56 16.99
CA LYS A 13 -23.12 42.86 18.00
C LYS A 13 -23.69 41.46 18.29
N SER A 14 -23.27 40.47 17.50
CA SER A 14 -23.22 39.06 17.90
C SER A 14 -22.58 38.22 16.79
N ILE A 15 -21.36 38.62 16.40
CA ILE A 15 -20.36 37.71 15.84
C ILE A 15 -19.73 37.02 17.06
N ILE A 16 -19.59 35.69 16.98
CA ILE A 16 -19.14 34.74 18.03
C ILE A 16 -20.31 34.21 18.88
N PHE A 17 -20.88 33.08 18.45
CA PHE A 17 -21.31 31.91 19.25
C PHE A 17 -22.25 31.03 18.39
N ALA A 18 -21.68 30.36 17.39
CA ALA A 18 -22.36 29.26 16.67
C ALA A 18 -21.32 28.36 15.99
N THR A 19 -20.33 27.87 16.74
CA THR A 19 -19.32 26.91 16.23
C THR A 19 -18.96 25.85 17.26
N SER A 20 -19.94 25.35 18.02
CA SER A 20 -19.66 24.34 19.06
C SER A 20 -20.75 23.29 19.28
N MET A 21 -21.76 23.18 18.40
CA MET A 21 -22.82 22.16 18.56
C MET A 21 -23.15 21.34 17.30
N LEU A 22 -22.21 21.24 16.36
CA LEU A 22 -22.36 20.35 15.18
C LEU A 22 -21.19 19.38 14.99
N ILE A 23 -20.48 19.02 16.07
CA ILE A 23 -19.36 18.05 16.04
C ILE A 23 -19.73 16.73 16.76
N ALA A 24 -20.87 16.64 17.46
CA ALA A 24 -21.18 15.52 18.35
C ALA A 24 -22.12 14.44 17.77
N ALA A 25 -22.23 14.29 16.44
CA ALA A 25 -23.10 13.26 15.84
C ALA A 25 -22.45 12.40 14.73
N PHE A 26 -21.13 12.51 14.51
CA PHE A 26 -20.41 11.66 13.54
C PHE A 26 -19.33 10.76 14.18
N SER A 27 -19.40 10.53 15.50
CA SER A 27 -18.41 9.72 16.23
C SER A 27 -18.97 8.43 16.82
N SER A 28 -19.84 7.70 16.10
CA SER A 28 -20.31 6.38 16.57
C SER A 28 -20.49 5.32 15.49
N GLN A 29 -19.76 5.42 14.37
CA GLN A 29 -19.27 4.21 13.72
C GLN A 29 -17.77 4.19 13.97
N ALA A 30 -17.41 3.68 15.14
CA ALA A 30 -16.08 3.19 15.40
C ALA A 30 -15.69 2.33 14.20
N GLU A 31 -14.67 2.77 13.46
CA GLU A 31 -13.88 1.88 12.62
C GLU A 31 -13.58 0.66 13.48
N ALA A 32 -14.13 -0.50 13.11
CA ALA A 32 -13.73 -1.75 13.73
C ALA A 32 -12.21 -1.79 13.65
N GLY A 33 -11.56 -1.67 14.81
CA GLY A 33 -10.10 -1.61 14.91
C GLY A 33 -9.52 -2.73 14.06
N MET A 34 -8.67 -2.36 13.12
CA MET A 34 -8.04 -3.31 12.21
C MET A 34 -7.36 -4.40 13.05
N ASP A 35 -7.79 -5.65 12.87
CA ASP A 35 -7.17 -6.79 13.55
C ASP A 35 -5.80 -7.08 12.90
N TYR A 36 -4.77 -6.36 13.36
CA TYR A 36 -3.40 -6.49 12.88
C TYR A 36 -2.85 -7.91 13.09
N ALA A 37 -3.44 -8.72 13.97
CA ALA A 37 -3.07 -10.12 14.17
C ALA A 37 -3.27 -10.96 12.89
N LYS A 38 -4.28 -10.63 12.08
CA LYS A 38 -4.59 -11.36 10.84
C LYS A 38 -3.52 -11.19 9.75
N TYR A 39 -2.75 -10.11 9.81
CA TYR A 39 -1.72 -9.79 8.81
C TYR A 39 -0.31 -10.11 9.30
N ASN A 40 -0.19 -10.63 10.52
CA ASN A 40 1.09 -11.02 11.08
C ASN A 40 1.50 -12.38 10.51
N LEU A 41 2.66 -12.41 9.85
CA LEU A 41 3.24 -13.62 9.31
C LEU A 41 3.78 -14.55 10.41
N LEU A 42 4.01 -14.02 11.60
CA LEU A 42 4.54 -14.74 12.75
C LEU A 42 3.43 -15.52 13.47
N SER A 43 3.77 -16.71 13.94
CA SER A 43 2.93 -17.45 14.88
C SER A 43 3.20 -16.97 16.31
N ASN A 44 2.20 -17.01 17.19
CA ASN A 44 2.37 -16.71 18.61
C ASN A 44 3.22 -15.43 18.89
N PHE A 45 2.89 -14.37 18.16
CA PHE A 45 3.70 -13.15 18.07
C PHE A 45 3.61 -12.26 19.33
N GLY A 46 2.56 -12.46 20.15
CA GLY A 46 2.41 -11.90 21.49
C GLY A 46 2.78 -12.89 22.61
N PHE A 47 3.40 -14.03 22.30
CA PHE A 47 3.92 -14.99 23.29
C PHE A 47 2.91 -15.71 24.21
N GLU A 48 1.61 -15.64 23.90
CA GLU A 48 0.48 -16.14 24.70
C GLU A 48 0.27 -17.67 24.70
N GLN A 49 0.97 -18.44 23.87
CA GLN A 49 0.76 -19.90 23.75
C GLN A 49 1.64 -20.77 24.68
N GLY A 50 2.16 -20.19 25.75
CA GLY A 50 3.00 -20.91 26.71
C GLY A 50 4.37 -21.33 26.14
N ALA A 51 5.15 -22.05 26.94
CA ALA A 51 6.49 -22.46 26.53
C ALA A 51 6.45 -23.64 25.54
N GLY A 52 7.35 -23.61 24.55
CA GLY A 52 7.56 -24.68 23.58
C GLY A 52 8.59 -25.71 24.06
N ALA A 53 9.33 -26.29 23.11
CA ALA A 53 10.31 -27.35 23.38
C ALA A 53 11.52 -26.88 24.22
N VAL A 54 11.88 -25.59 24.14
CA VAL A 54 12.95 -25.00 24.94
C VAL A 54 12.33 -24.38 26.18
N ALA A 55 12.84 -24.77 27.37
CA ALA A 55 12.31 -24.31 28.64
C ALA A 55 12.24 -22.77 28.70
N GLY A 56 11.02 -22.26 28.95
CA GLY A 56 10.73 -20.83 29.09
C GLY A 56 10.75 -20.01 27.80
N LEU A 57 11.06 -20.60 26.64
CA LEU A 57 10.92 -19.98 25.33
C LEU A 57 9.51 -20.26 24.80
N SER A 58 8.81 -19.23 24.37
CA SER A 58 7.43 -19.34 23.88
C SER A 58 7.32 -20.28 22.68
N ASN A 59 6.20 -21.01 22.60
CA ASN A 59 5.93 -21.94 21.51
C ASN A 59 6.01 -21.24 20.14
N GLY A 60 6.56 -21.92 19.13
CA GLY A 60 6.78 -21.36 17.79
C GLY A 60 8.03 -20.50 17.62
N TRP A 61 8.70 -20.09 18.72
CA TRP A 61 9.97 -19.37 18.65
C TRP A 61 11.17 -20.33 18.72
N ILE A 62 12.20 -20.00 17.95
CA ILE A 62 13.46 -20.77 17.87
C ILE A 62 14.58 -19.95 18.50
N THR A 63 15.60 -20.62 19.02
CA THR A 63 16.82 -19.97 19.53
C THR A 63 18.08 -20.65 19.00
N ASP A 64 19.08 -19.83 18.71
CA ASP A 64 20.45 -20.23 18.40
C ASP A 64 21.45 -19.17 18.92
N LYS A 65 22.72 -19.56 18.99
CA LYS A 65 23.80 -18.71 19.50
C LYS A 65 25.15 -19.17 18.98
N SER A 66 26.13 -18.26 18.98
CA SER A 66 27.52 -18.56 18.68
C SER A 66 28.40 -18.81 19.90
N ALA A 67 27.98 -18.36 21.10
CA ALA A 67 28.60 -18.66 22.39
C ALA A 67 27.71 -18.17 23.55
N GLY A 68 28.17 -18.35 24.78
CA GLY A 68 27.57 -17.78 25.99
C GLY A 68 26.38 -18.58 26.55
N TYR A 69 25.90 -18.14 27.71
CA TYR A 69 24.71 -18.70 28.34
C TYR A 69 23.48 -17.89 27.97
N THR A 70 22.36 -18.59 27.79
CA THR A 70 21.07 -18.02 27.38
C THR A 70 19.97 -18.75 28.11
N SER A 71 19.06 -18.02 28.74
CA SER A 71 17.85 -18.59 29.35
C SER A 71 16.63 -17.74 29.01
N PHE A 72 15.47 -18.39 29.08
CA PHE A 72 14.20 -17.81 28.65
C PHE A 72 13.16 -17.98 29.76
N GLN A 73 12.22 -17.05 29.83
CA GLN A 73 11.08 -17.11 30.72
C GLN A 73 9.90 -16.35 30.12
N LEU A 74 8.68 -16.88 30.29
CA LEU A 74 7.46 -16.12 30.05
C LEU A 74 7.11 -15.33 31.31
N VAL A 75 6.99 -14.02 31.18
CA VAL A 75 6.78 -13.08 32.28
C VAL A 75 5.37 -12.52 32.21
N THR A 76 4.59 -12.69 33.27
CA THR A 76 3.19 -12.20 33.39
C THR A 76 3.06 -10.92 34.21
N SER A 77 4.12 -10.49 34.89
CA SER A 77 4.06 -9.35 35.82
C SER A 77 4.10 -7.99 35.13
N VAL A 78 4.67 -7.92 33.92
CA VAL A 78 4.88 -6.67 33.17
C VAL A 78 4.75 -6.85 31.65
N PRO A 79 3.73 -7.54 31.10
CA PRO A 79 3.54 -7.61 29.65
C PRO A 79 3.29 -6.21 29.07
N TYR A 80 3.65 -6.00 27.80
CA TYR A 80 3.25 -4.81 27.07
C TYR A 80 1.81 -4.97 26.55
N GLU A 81 1.52 -6.12 25.96
CA GLU A 81 0.21 -6.51 25.43
C GLU A 81 -0.13 -7.93 25.90
N GLY A 82 -1.41 -8.28 25.96
CA GLY A 82 -1.82 -9.62 26.35
C GLY A 82 -1.49 -9.95 27.81
N THR A 83 -1.14 -11.21 28.08
CA THR A 83 -0.90 -11.71 29.43
C THR A 83 0.56 -12.07 29.69
N THR A 84 1.38 -12.21 28.64
CA THR A 84 2.76 -12.70 28.75
C THR A 84 3.72 -11.94 27.83
N ALA A 85 4.92 -11.67 28.34
CA ALA A 85 6.06 -11.22 27.53
C ALA A 85 7.21 -12.23 27.60
N GLN A 86 8.02 -12.28 26.55
CA GLN A 86 9.21 -13.13 26.52
C GLN A 86 10.41 -12.42 27.15
N LEU A 87 10.93 -12.96 28.25
CA LEU A 87 12.22 -12.57 28.83
C LEU A 87 13.33 -13.44 28.21
N MET A 88 14.41 -12.78 27.76
CA MET A 88 15.67 -13.38 27.35
C MET A 88 16.79 -12.85 28.26
N ASN A 89 17.46 -13.76 28.95
CA ASN A 89 18.69 -13.47 29.68
C ASN A 89 19.88 -14.03 28.93
N PHE A 90 20.99 -13.28 28.92
CA PHE A 90 22.26 -13.76 28.38
C PHE A 90 23.44 -13.32 29.25
N SER A 91 24.48 -14.14 29.28
CA SER A 91 25.72 -13.87 30.03
C SER A 91 26.91 -14.59 29.43
N SER A 92 28.12 -14.20 29.85
CA SER A 92 29.39 -14.71 29.31
C SER A 92 29.49 -14.58 27.78
N LEU A 93 28.86 -13.53 27.23
CA LEU A 93 28.85 -13.27 25.80
C LEU A 93 30.08 -12.46 25.43
N ASN A 94 31.09 -13.11 24.84
CA ASN A 94 32.33 -12.45 24.47
C ASN A 94 32.18 -11.53 23.25
N SER A 95 33.16 -10.65 23.04
CA SER A 95 33.13 -9.67 21.96
C SER A 95 32.93 -10.35 20.59
N GLY A 96 31.96 -9.85 19.81
CA GLY A 96 31.55 -10.38 18.52
C GLY A 96 30.68 -11.65 18.57
N LYS A 97 30.52 -12.28 19.75
CA LYS A 97 29.61 -13.42 19.93
C LYS A 97 28.18 -12.93 20.14
N TRP A 98 27.23 -13.79 19.81
CA TRP A 98 25.82 -13.45 19.77
C TRP A 98 24.91 -14.60 20.20
N ALA A 99 23.71 -14.22 20.63
CA ALA A 99 22.59 -15.11 20.91
C ALA A 99 21.29 -14.45 20.41
N ARG A 100 20.29 -15.24 19.99
CA ARG A 100 19.01 -14.70 19.56
C ARG A 100 17.83 -15.63 19.81
N ILE A 101 16.64 -15.05 19.70
CA ILE A 101 15.40 -15.78 19.39
C ILE A 101 14.89 -15.31 18.03
N TYR A 102 14.21 -16.18 17.29
CA TYR A 102 13.70 -15.85 15.97
C TYR A 102 12.52 -16.72 15.53
N GLN A 103 11.84 -16.27 14.48
CA GLN A 103 10.96 -17.08 13.65
C GLN A 103 11.33 -16.91 12.18
N ASP A 104 11.21 -18.01 11.45
CA ASP A 104 11.32 -18.06 10.00
C ASP A 104 9.91 -18.14 9.42
N VAL A 105 9.57 -17.22 8.52
CA VAL A 105 8.25 -17.15 7.89
C VAL A 105 8.40 -17.03 6.37
N PRO A 106 7.51 -17.66 5.59
CA PRO A 106 7.50 -17.46 4.15
C PRO A 106 7.21 -15.98 3.84
N VAL A 107 7.89 -15.45 2.82
CA VAL A 107 7.63 -14.11 2.30
C VAL A 107 7.63 -14.14 0.78
N THR A 108 6.85 -13.25 0.17
CA THR A 108 6.85 -13.08 -1.28
C THR A 108 7.88 -12.01 -1.68
N ALA A 109 8.70 -12.30 -2.67
CA ALA A 109 9.59 -11.33 -3.30
C ALA A 109 8.81 -10.11 -3.86
N ASN A 110 9.50 -8.98 -3.99
CA ASN A 110 8.99 -7.70 -4.53
C ASN A 110 7.82 -7.10 -3.74
N ARG A 111 7.64 -7.53 -2.49
CA ARG A 111 6.70 -6.90 -1.55
C ARG A 111 7.44 -6.06 -0.51
N GLN A 112 6.83 -4.98 -0.05
CA GLN A 112 7.27 -4.31 1.16
C GLN A 112 6.94 -5.18 2.37
N TYR A 113 7.83 -5.19 3.34
CA TYR A 113 7.60 -5.70 4.67
C TYR A 113 7.65 -4.58 5.70
N TYR A 114 6.88 -4.73 6.76
CA TYR A 114 6.95 -3.94 7.98
C TYR A 114 7.21 -4.89 9.15
N ALA A 115 8.13 -4.53 10.03
CA ALA A 115 8.40 -5.26 11.26
C ALA A 115 8.45 -4.30 12.45
N SER A 116 7.82 -4.68 13.56
CA SER A 116 7.88 -3.93 14.82
C SER A 116 7.84 -4.84 16.04
N SER A 117 8.29 -4.31 17.18
CA SER A 117 8.11 -4.96 18.48
C SER A 117 8.38 -3.97 19.61
N PHE A 118 7.72 -4.19 20.75
CA PHE A 118 8.07 -3.51 21.99
C PHE A 118 9.13 -4.29 22.75
N VAL A 119 10.21 -3.60 23.11
CA VAL A 119 11.34 -4.17 23.84
C VAL A 119 11.61 -3.36 25.09
N ARG A 120 11.85 -4.04 26.22
CA ARG A 120 12.28 -3.41 27.47
C ARG A 120 13.61 -4.01 27.93
N VAL A 121 14.65 -3.19 27.97
CA VAL A 121 15.97 -3.56 28.48
C VAL A 121 15.99 -3.28 29.97
N GLN A 122 15.94 -4.35 30.78
CA GLN A 122 16.02 -4.23 32.24
C GLN A 122 17.47 -3.99 32.68
N ALA A 123 18.40 -4.72 32.07
CA ALA A 123 19.83 -4.55 32.27
C ALA A 123 20.58 -4.96 30.99
N ILE A 124 21.67 -4.26 30.68
CA ILE A 124 22.61 -4.66 29.64
C ILE A 124 23.99 -4.11 29.99
N THR A 125 25.02 -4.91 29.79
CA THR A 125 26.41 -4.54 30.11
C THR A 125 27.33 -5.13 29.06
N GLY A 126 28.15 -4.29 28.43
CA GLY A 126 29.11 -4.68 27.40
C GLY A 126 28.48 -5.18 26.09
N ALA A 127 27.15 -5.22 25.96
CA ALA A 127 26.45 -5.75 24.78
C ALA A 127 25.58 -4.68 24.09
N ARG A 128 25.17 -5.02 22.87
CA ARG A 128 24.04 -4.37 22.19
C ARG A 128 22.92 -5.37 21.93
N PHE A 129 21.69 -4.86 21.87
CA PHE A 129 20.51 -5.61 21.49
C PHE A 129 19.80 -4.94 20.30
N GLU A 130 19.41 -5.74 19.32
CA GLU A 130 18.83 -5.28 18.05
C GLU A 130 17.72 -6.22 17.57
N MET A 131 16.67 -5.64 16.97
CA MET A 131 15.74 -6.38 16.12
C MET A 131 16.33 -6.45 14.71
N ARG A 132 16.27 -7.62 14.07
CA ARG A 132 16.91 -7.88 12.78
C ARG A 132 16.02 -8.72 11.88
N VAL A 133 15.87 -8.30 10.62
CA VAL A 133 15.25 -9.06 9.54
C VAL A 133 16.34 -9.55 8.58
N GLU A 134 16.45 -10.87 8.44
CA GLU A 134 17.27 -11.52 7.41
C GLU A 134 16.34 -12.08 6.34
N LEU A 135 16.63 -11.80 5.07
CA LEU A 135 15.86 -12.23 3.90
C LEU A 135 16.64 -13.31 3.19
N LEU A 136 16.05 -14.51 3.07
CA LEU A 136 16.72 -15.72 2.64
C LEU A 136 16.14 -16.27 1.34
N ASP A 137 17.04 -16.79 0.50
CA ASP A 137 16.65 -17.54 -0.69
C ASP A 137 16.17 -18.96 -0.34
N LYS A 138 15.82 -19.74 -1.37
CA LYS A 138 15.34 -21.12 -1.23
C LYS A 138 16.38 -22.11 -0.67
N THR A 139 17.65 -21.71 -0.56
CA THR A 139 18.76 -22.51 -0.03
C THR A 139 19.15 -22.09 1.39
N ASP A 140 18.34 -21.24 2.04
CA ASP A 140 18.62 -20.63 3.34
C ASP A 140 19.83 -19.71 3.37
N THR A 141 20.26 -19.22 2.21
CA THR A 141 21.32 -18.21 2.12
C THR A 141 20.74 -16.82 2.35
N VAL A 142 21.35 -16.03 3.23
CA VAL A 142 20.94 -14.65 3.50
C VAL A 142 21.29 -13.78 2.29
N VAL A 143 20.27 -13.31 1.58
CA VAL A 143 20.38 -12.37 0.45
C VAL A 143 20.53 -10.94 0.96
N GLN A 144 19.81 -10.59 2.03
CA GLN A 144 19.88 -9.27 2.65
C GLN A 144 19.66 -9.38 4.16
N SER A 145 20.38 -8.57 4.94
CA SER A 145 20.19 -8.44 6.38
C SER A 145 20.03 -6.97 6.77
N ARG A 146 19.03 -6.66 7.59
CA ARG A 146 18.82 -5.32 8.15
C ARG A 146 18.56 -5.42 9.64
N SER A 147 19.07 -4.46 10.41
CA SER A 147 18.74 -4.33 11.82
C SER A 147 18.39 -2.89 12.18
N THR A 148 17.76 -2.71 13.35
CA THR A 148 17.40 -1.38 13.87
C THR A 148 18.63 -0.51 14.15
N ASP A 149 19.79 -1.12 14.39
CA ASP A 149 21.07 -0.42 14.46
C ASP A 149 21.40 0.24 13.11
N TRP A 150 21.40 -0.54 12.03
CA TRP A 150 21.68 -0.01 10.69
C TRP A 150 20.63 0.97 10.18
N TYR A 151 19.34 0.68 10.41
CA TYR A 151 18.24 1.43 9.82
C TYR A 151 17.86 2.69 10.61
N LEU A 152 17.95 2.65 11.94
CA LEU A 152 17.53 3.75 12.82
C LEU A 152 18.67 4.32 13.67
N ASN A 153 19.91 3.80 13.54
CA ASN A 153 21.01 4.09 14.46
C ASN A 153 20.63 3.85 15.93
N GLN A 154 19.78 2.83 16.17
CA GLN A 154 19.21 2.48 17.47
C GLN A 154 19.61 1.05 17.84
N SER A 155 20.86 0.88 18.25
CA SER A 155 21.27 -0.22 19.11
C SER A 155 20.86 0.07 20.54
N LEU A 156 20.21 -0.88 21.21
CA LEU A 156 19.97 -0.76 22.65
C LEU A 156 21.23 -1.24 23.40
N THR A 157 21.98 -0.29 23.98
CA THR A 157 23.23 -0.52 24.72
C THR A 157 23.14 -0.11 26.20
N ALA A 158 21.98 0.37 26.62
CA ALA A 158 21.69 0.76 28.00
C ALA A 158 20.25 0.34 28.37
N PRO A 159 19.92 0.27 29.68
CA PRO A 159 18.55 0.06 30.13
C PRO A 159 17.57 1.09 29.54
N THR A 160 16.36 0.66 29.21
CA THR A 160 15.32 1.54 28.67
C THR A 160 14.41 2.06 29.78
N ASN A 161 13.86 3.26 29.59
CA ASN A 161 12.82 3.79 30.47
C ASN A 161 11.45 3.18 30.10
N GLY A 162 11.24 1.92 30.49
CA GLY A 162 10.06 1.15 30.12
C GLY A 162 10.18 0.49 28.75
N TRP A 163 9.03 0.30 28.08
CA TRP A 163 8.94 -0.32 26.77
C TRP A 163 9.30 0.66 25.65
N THR A 164 10.19 0.25 24.76
CA THR A 164 10.63 1.00 23.59
C THR A 164 10.16 0.29 22.33
N ASN A 165 9.53 1.01 21.41
CA ASN A 165 9.11 0.46 20.12
C ASN A 165 10.29 0.44 19.13
N LEU A 166 10.66 -0.76 18.69
CA LEU A 166 11.58 -1.00 17.59
C LEU A 166 10.77 -1.21 16.32
N LYS A 167 11.09 -0.50 15.24
CA LYS A 167 10.39 -0.61 13.95
C LYS A 167 11.34 -0.58 12.76
N MET A 168 10.98 -1.28 11.69
CA MET A 168 11.67 -1.22 10.41
C MET A 168 10.74 -1.58 9.26
N ASN A 169 11.06 -1.09 8.07
CA ASN A 169 10.41 -1.48 6.83
C ASN A 169 11.45 -1.64 5.72
N GLY A 170 11.08 -2.38 4.68
CA GLY A 170 11.92 -2.57 3.52
C GLY A 170 11.25 -3.38 2.43
N ALA A 171 11.88 -3.46 1.26
CA ALA A 171 11.43 -4.33 0.18
C ALA A 171 12.08 -5.71 0.28
N VAL A 172 11.32 -6.76 -0.02
CA VAL A 172 11.84 -8.11 -0.20
C VAL A 172 12.46 -8.23 -1.60
N PRO A 173 13.78 -8.47 -1.75
CA PRO A 173 14.41 -8.62 -3.05
C PRO A 173 13.88 -9.80 -3.87
N ALA A 174 14.07 -9.75 -5.19
CA ALA A 174 13.83 -10.89 -6.07
C ALA A 174 14.61 -12.14 -5.61
N GLY A 175 14.02 -13.32 -5.77
CA GLY A 175 14.62 -14.62 -5.40
C GLY A 175 14.56 -14.97 -3.90
N VAL A 176 14.13 -14.06 -3.04
CA VAL A 176 13.87 -14.32 -1.62
C VAL A 176 12.53 -15.04 -1.47
N VAL A 177 12.49 -16.05 -0.60
CA VAL A 177 11.28 -16.84 -0.29
C VAL A 177 10.95 -16.88 1.19
N LYS A 178 11.88 -16.43 2.05
CA LYS A 178 11.76 -16.53 3.51
C LYS A 178 12.32 -15.30 4.20
N ALA A 179 11.68 -14.87 5.27
CA ALA A 179 12.21 -13.87 6.19
C ALA A 179 12.43 -14.50 7.56
N ARG A 180 13.55 -14.16 8.19
CA ARG A 180 13.88 -14.46 9.57
C ARG A 180 13.81 -13.17 10.37
N LEU A 181 12.77 -13.00 11.18
CA LEU A 181 12.73 -11.93 12.17
C LEU A 181 13.36 -12.43 13.46
N SER A 182 14.38 -11.72 13.93
CA SER A 182 15.15 -12.11 15.11
C SER A 182 15.38 -10.95 16.07
N PHE A 183 15.50 -11.30 17.35
CA PHE A 183 15.93 -10.42 18.42
C PHE A 183 17.28 -10.89 18.93
N ARG A 184 18.33 -10.10 18.67
CA ARG A 184 19.71 -10.54 18.79
C ARG A 184 20.48 -9.69 19.80
N ALA A 185 21.11 -10.36 20.75
CA ALA A 185 22.16 -9.80 21.58
C ALA A 185 23.53 -10.06 20.94
N THR A 186 24.40 -9.05 20.91
CA THR A 186 25.80 -9.17 20.47
C THR A 186 26.72 -8.55 21.51
N GLY A 187 27.74 -9.28 21.96
CA GLY A 187 28.76 -8.76 22.86
C GLY A 187 29.63 -7.74 22.14
N ASN A 188 29.71 -6.51 22.65
CA ASN A 188 30.71 -5.53 22.22
C ASN A 188 32.01 -5.73 23.02
N GLU A 189 31.90 -6.24 24.25
CA GLU A 189 33.00 -6.53 25.18
C GLU A 189 33.02 -8.01 25.60
N ASN A 190 34.07 -8.42 26.32
CA ASN A 190 34.12 -9.76 26.92
C ASN A 190 33.22 -9.84 28.15
N ASN A 191 32.66 -11.03 28.39
CA ASN A 191 31.72 -11.28 29.51
C ASN A 191 30.48 -10.39 29.51
N SER A 192 29.99 -10.00 28.33
CA SER A 192 28.79 -9.19 28.21
C SER A 192 27.55 -9.94 28.70
N SER A 193 26.56 -9.21 29.21
CA SER A 193 25.32 -9.76 29.76
C SER A 193 24.12 -8.83 29.60
N GLY A 194 22.92 -9.37 29.78
CA GLY A 194 21.70 -8.58 29.76
C GLY A 194 20.43 -9.38 30.03
N ALA A 195 19.36 -8.64 30.33
CA ALA A 195 18.01 -9.12 30.61
C ALA A 195 17.01 -8.27 29.81
N ILE A 196 16.36 -8.88 28.82
CA ILE A 196 15.57 -8.18 27.80
C ILE A 196 14.18 -8.79 27.70
N LEU A 197 13.15 -7.97 27.85
CA LEU A 197 11.77 -8.35 27.58
C LEU A 197 11.39 -7.96 26.15
N ILE A 198 10.64 -8.84 25.48
CA ILE A 198 10.18 -8.70 24.09
C ILE A 198 8.69 -9.01 24.07
N ASP A 199 7.92 -8.18 23.38
CA ASP A 199 6.47 -8.34 23.27
C ASP A 199 5.91 -7.68 22.00
N ALA A 200 4.64 -7.96 21.69
CA ALA A 200 3.84 -7.40 20.61
C ALA A 200 4.61 -7.35 19.27
N VAL A 201 5.11 -8.52 18.85
CA VAL A 201 5.93 -8.61 17.65
C VAL A 201 5.05 -8.59 16.40
N GLN A 202 5.48 -7.89 15.37
CA GLN A 202 4.83 -7.87 14.07
C GLN A 202 5.84 -8.09 12.96
N LEU A 203 5.47 -8.90 11.98
CA LEU A 203 6.05 -8.91 10.65
C LEU A 203 4.91 -9.09 9.64
N SER A 204 4.73 -8.16 8.72
CA SER A 204 3.66 -8.21 7.72
C SER A 204 4.17 -7.85 6.33
N GLN A 205 3.47 -8.32 5.30
CA GLN A 205 3.57 -7.85 3.92
C GLN A 205 2.22 -7.27 3.52
N THR A 206 2.14 -5.98 3.21
CA THR A 206 0.87 -5.33 2.87
C THR A 206 0.84 -4.76 1.45
N GLN A 207 2.02 -4.53 0.85
CA GLN A 207 2.13 -3.77 -0.39
C GLN A 207 3.08 -4.44 -1.40
N MET A 208 2.65 -4.54 -2.65
CA MET A 208 3.52 -4.72 -3.81
C MET A 208 4.04 -3.35 -4.27
N GLN A 209 5.36 -3.21 -4.38
CA GLN A 209 5.97 -2.05 -5.04
C GLN A 209 6.34 -2.51 -6.46
N LEU A 210 5.81 -1.86 -7.48
CA LEU A 210 5.90 -2.33 -8.88
C LEU A 210 6.60 -1.37 -9.84
N GLY A 211 6.75 -0.09 -9.46
CA GLY A 211 7.15 0.92 -10.43
C GLY A 211 7.92 2.06 -9.78
N ARG A 212 9.14 1.78 -9.32
CA ARG A 212 10.13 2.84 -8.99
C ARG A 212 11.02 3.22 -10.17
N PHE A 213 11.06 2.40 -11.21
CA PHE A 213 11.73 2.68 -12.50
C PHE A 213 13.21 3.11 -12.44
N GLU A 214 13.91 2.82 -11.33
CA GLU A 214 15.34 3.08 -11.14
C GLU A 214 16.24 2.32 -12.13
N VAL A 215 15.73 1.20 -12.64
CA VAL A 215 16.33 0.38 -13.69
C VAL A 215 15.28 0.13 -14.77
N ALA A 216 15.74 -0.17 -16.00
CA ALA A 216 14.86 -0.47 -17.13
C ALA A 216 14.31 -1.91 -17.05
N ASP A 217 13.78 -2.29 -15.89
CA ASP A 217 13.12 -3.56 -15.63
C ASP A 217 11.64 -3.28 -15.34
N LEU A 218 10.77 -3.93 -16.11
CA LEU A 218 9.31 -3.83 -16.01
C LEU A 218 8.67 -5.18 -15.67
N SER A 219 9.48 -6.18 -15.26
CA SER A 219 9.03 -7.53 -14.92
C SER A 219 8.12 -7.61 -13.69
N GLU A 220 8.02 -6.52 -12.93
CA GLU A 220 7.06 -6.38 -11.82
C GLU A 220 5.60 -6.33 -12.33
N PHE A 221 5.40 -5.92 -13.60
CA PHE A 221 4.11 -5.94 -14.29
C PHE A 221 3.95 -7.22 -15.12
N ASP A 222 2.73 -7.76 -15.13
CA ASP A 222 2.45 -9.05 -15.75
C ASP A 222 2.27 -8.94 -17.28
N LYS A 223 1.97 -7.72 -17.78
CA LYS A 223 1.76 -7.47 -19.21
C LYS A 223 2.18 -6.06 -19.62
N LEU A 224 2.74 -5.97 -20.82
CA LEU A 224 3.16 -4.75 -21.51
C LEU A 224 2.35 -4.60 -22.81
N ASP A 225 1.44 -3.63 -22.85
CA ASP A 225 0.69 -3.27 -24.05
C ASP A 225 1.28 -1.97 -24.64
N ALA A 226 2.44 -2.05 -25.28
CA ALA A 226 3.14 -0.89 -25.81
C ALA A 226 4.01 -1.22 -27.04
N ASN A 227 4.16 -0.25 -27.94
CA ASN A 227 5.13 -0.36 -29.04
C ASN A 227 6.57 -0.19 -28.51
N PRO A 228 7.60 -0.72 -29.22
CA PRO A 228 9.00 -0.49 -28.87
C PRO A 228 9.32 1.00 -28.70
N GLY A 229 10.00 1.34 -27.60
CA GLY A 229 10.36 2.71 -27.28
C GLY A 229 9.25 3.58 -26.70
N ALA A 230 8.04 3.05 -26.47
CA ALA A 230 6.95 3.79 -25.83
C ALA A 230 7.08 3.89 -24.30
N LEU A 231 7.79 2.94 -23.67
CA LEU A 231 8.02 2.85 -22.23
C LEU A 231 9.53 2.94 -21.96
N LEU A 232 9.99 4.04 -21.36
CA LEU A 232 11.43 4.33 -21.20
C LEU A 232 11.73 4.79 -19.78
N ALA A 233 12.71 4.16 -19.11
CA ALA A 233 13.26 4.72 -17.89
C ALA A 233 13.92 6.08 -18.20
N SER A 234 13.62 7.11 -17.40
CA SER A 234 14.08 8.47 -17.62
C SER A 234 14.57 9.10 -16.32
N ASP A 235 15.66 9.84 -16.40
CA ASP A 235 16.24 10.65 -15.32
C ASP A 235 15.87 12.14 -15.41
N SER A 236 14.97 12.50 -16.34
CA SER A 236 14.59 13.91 -16.55
C SER A 236 13.73 14.49 -15.42
N VAL A 237 12.85 13.66 -14.85
CA VAL A 237 12.06 13.93 -13.65
C VAL A 237 11.90 12.63 -12.88
N ALA A 238 11.92 12.68 -11.55
CA ALA A 238 11.68 11.54 -10.67
C ALA A 238 10.85 12.00 -9.47
N ARG A 239 9.92 11.17 -8.98
CA ARG A 239 9.13 11.46 -7.77
C ARG A 239 9.88 11.00 -6.54
N SER A 240 10.48 9.81 -6.63
CA SER A 240 11.42 9.28 -5.66
C SER A 240 12.67 8.76 -6.38
N GLY A 241 13.77 8.62 -5.65
CA GLY A 241 15.02 8.13 -6.24
C GLY A 241 15.59 9.05 -7.33
N LYS A 242 16.01 8.45 -8.46
CA LYS A 242 16.71 9.13 -9.56
C LYS A 242 16.01 9.01 -10.90
N LYS A 243 15.07 8.09 -11.07
CA LYS A 243 14.41 7.86 -12.37
C LYS A 243 12.91 7.66 -12.21
N SER A 244 12.19 7.87 -13.30
CA SER A 244 10.78 7.52 -13.47
C SER A 244 10.56 6.86 -14.83
N LEU A 245 9.34 6.39 -15.09
CA LEU A 245 8.95 5.89 -16.40
C LEU A 245 8.40 7.02 -17.27
N ALA A 246 9.07 7.35 -18.37
CA ALA A 246 8.49 8.12 -19.46
C ALA A 246 7.59 7.22 -20.32
N VAL A 247 6.32 7.57 -20.42
CA VAL A 247 5.35 6.91 -21.29
C VAL A 247 5.03 7.84 -22.44
N GLN A 248 5.22 7.38 -23.67
CA GLN A 248 4.99 8.17 -24.87
C GLN A 248 4.16 7.41 -25.90
N LEU A 249 3.31 8.15 -26.62
CA LEU A 249 2.40 7.60 -27.61
C LEU A 249 2.20 8.58 -28.76
N ARG A 250 2.24 8.09 -30.00
CA ARG A 250 1.90 8.84 -31.21
C ARG A 250 0.65 8.30 -31.87
N ASN A 251 -0.10 9.16 -32.56
CA ASN A 251 -1.22 8.71 -33.38
C ASN A 251 -0.79 7.80 -34.54
N THR A 252 0.48 7.88 -34.96
CA THR A 252 1.09 7.02 -35.99
C THR A 252 1.57 5.67 -35.48
N ASP A 253 1.69 5.47 -34.16
CA ASP A 253 2.19 4.21 -33.61
C ASP A 253 1.23 3.04 -33.97
N PRO A 254 1.72 1.83 -34.30
CA PRO A 254 0.85 0.70 -34.58
C PRO A 254 -0.14 0.40 -33.43
N LEU A 255 -1.29 -0.20 -33.76
CA LEU A 255 -2.21 -0.67 -32.73
C LEU A 255 -1.58 -1.80 -31.92
N VAL A 256 -1.72 -1.73 -30.59
CA VAL A 256 -1.36 -2.81 -29.65
C VAL A 256 -2.58 -3.15 -28.83
N SER A 257 -2.91 -4.44 -28.72
CA SER A 257 -4.14 -4.91 -28.07
C SER A 257 -5.37 -4.12 -28.56
N SER A 258 -5.50 -4.04 -29.89
CA SER A 258 -6.58 -3.35 -30.61
C SER A 258 -6.76 -1.86 -30.26
N GLY A 259 -5.70 -1.17 -29.78
CA GLY A 259 -5.78 0.25 -29.46
C GLY A 259 -4.45 1.00 -29.56
N LYS A 260 -4.53 2.33 -29.59
CA LYS A 260 -3.40 3.25 -29.48
C LYS A 260 -3.06 3.43 -28.01
N ARG A 261 -2.13 2.60 -27.52
CA ARG A 261 -1.81 2.51 -26.11
C ARG A 261 -0.33 2.25 -25.85
N ALA A 262 0.10 2.66 -24.68
CA ALA A 262 1.36 2.31 -24.04
C ALA A 262 1.07 2.13 -22.55
N GLU A 263 0.78 0.89 -22.14
CA GLU A 263 0.28 0.59 -20.80
C GLU A 263 0.99 -0.62 -20.17
N LEU A 264 1.21 -0.52 -18.87
CA LEU A 264 1.62 -1.60 -17.99
C LEU A 264 0.38 -2.20 -17.34
N SER A 265 0.33 -3.52 -17.14
CA SER A 265 -0.80 -4.16 -16.45
C SER A 265 -0.35 -5.05 -15.30
N LYS A 266 -1.11 -5.02 -14.21
CA LYS A 266 -1.02 -5.97 -13.08
C LYS A 266 -2.34 -6.73 -12.95
N LEU A 267 -2.27 -8.06 -12.97
CA LEU A 267 -3.43 -8.95 -12.91
C LEU A 267 -3.83 -9.26 -11.46
N ASP A 268 -5.06 -9.75 -11.28
CA ASP A 268 -5.57 -10.31 -10.02
C ASP A 268 -5.43 -9.40 -8.79
N VAL A 269 -5.67 -8.10 -9.02
CA VAL A 269 -5.58 -7.06 -8.00
C VAL A 269 -6.93 -6.40 -7.83
N GLY A 270 -8.00 -7.18 -7.62
CA GLY A 270 -9.32 -6.62 -7.40
C GLY A 270 -10.43 -7.65 -7.45
N GLU A 271 -10.52 -8.49 -6.43
CA GLU A 271 -11.62 -9.43 -6.25
C GLU A 271 -12.90 -8.73 -5.77
N ASN A 272 -14.06 -9.17 -6.27
CA ASN A 272 -15.36 -8.71 -5.76
C ASN A 272 -15.51 -9.09 -4.27
N GLY A 273 -16.07 -8.19 -3.47
CA GLY A 273 -16.24 -8.30 -2.01
C GLY A 273 -15.01 -7.90 -1.17
N LYS A 274 -13.83 -7.72 -1.78
CA LYS A 274 -12.58 -7.39 -1.07
C LYS A 274 -12.16 -5.95 -1.33
N SER A 275 -11.45 -5.35 -0.36
CA SER A 275 -10.82 -4.04 -0.52
C SER A 275 -9.39 -4.17 -1.03
N TYR A 276 -8.96 -3.23 -1.85
CA TYR A 276 -7.58 -3.09 -2.34
C TYR A 276 -7.23 -1.62 -2.33
N ALA A 277 -5.94 -1.31 -2.20
CA ALA A 277 -5.44 0.02 -2.42
C ALA A 277 -4.44 0.07 -3.57
N TYR A 278 -4.46 1.16 -4.31
CA TYR A 278 -3.61 1.43 -5.46
C TYR A 278 -3.06 2.84 -5.33
N GLY A 279 -1.76 3.00 -5.49
CA GLY A 279 -1.08 4.28 -5.41
C GLY A 279 -0.11 4.44 -6.57
N PHE A 280 0.00 5.66 -7.07
CA PHE A 280 0.92 6.00 -8.15
C PHE A 280 1.07 7.51 -8.25
N SER A 281 2.18 7.94 -8.86
CA SER A 281 2.49 9.34 -9.11
C SER A 281 2.48 9.60 -10.61
N LEU A 282 1.86 10.71 -11.03
CA LEU A 282 1.81 11.14 -12.42
C LEU A 282 2.44 12.52 -12.58
N TYR A 283 3.22 12.72 -13.63
CA TYR A 283 3.76 14.03 -13.99
C TYR A 283 3.40 14.35 -15.44
N LEU A 284 2.64 15.43 -15.62
CA LEU A 284 2.36 16.01 -16.93
C LEU A 284 3.37 17.10 -17.23
N PRO A 285 4.13 17.03 -18.34
CA PRO A 285 5.06 18.08 -18.74
C PRO A 285 4.42 19.46 -18.87
N THR A 286 5.22 20.52 -18.68
CA THR A 286 4.75 21.92 -18.80
C THR A 286 4.20 22.27 -20.19
N ASP A 287 4.64 21.55 -21.22
CA ASP A 287 4.20 21.68 -22.60
C ASP A 287 3.01 20.77 -22.97
N TRP A 288 2.42 20.04 -22.00
CA TRP A 288 1.22 19.22 -22.22
C TRP A 288 0.09 20.05 -22.85
N LYS A 289 -0.33 19.65 -24.05
CA LYS A 289 -1.37 20.34 -24.83
C LYS A 289 -2.76 19.87 -24.44
N SER A 290 -3.70 20.80 -24.34
CA SER A 290 -5.11 20.47 -24.15
C SER A 290 -5.65 19.76 -25.39
N ASP A 291 -6.51 18.77 -25.18
CA ASP A 291 -7.16 18.02 -26.25
C ASP A 291 -8.56 17.65 -25.78
N THR A 292 -9.59 17.97 -26.56
CA THR A 292 -10.98 17.67 -26.17
C THR A 292 -11.30 16.17 -26.26
N SER A 293 -10.50 15.42 -27.02
CA SER A 293 -10.52 13.96 -27.03
C SER A 293 -9.92 13.42 -25.74
N MET A 294 -10.68 12.56 -25.07
CA MET A 294 -10.31 12.00 -23.78
C MET A 294 -9.27 10.86 -23.94
N GLU A 295 -8.41 10.71 -22.95
CA GLU A 295 -7.46 9.60 -22.86
C GLU A 295 -7.39 9.02 -21.45
N GLY A 296 -7.15 7.71 -21.35
CA GLY A 296 -6.96 7.02 -20.07
C GLY A 296 -5.50 7.07 -19.61
N VAL A 297 -5.30 7.28 -18.30
CA VAL A 297 -3.97 7.21 -17.67
C VAL A 297 -3.85 6.09 -16.64
N ALA A 298 -4.96 5.68 -16.03
CA ALA A 298 -5.05 4.51 -15.18
C ALA A 298 -6.46 3.89 -15.29
N GLN A 299 -6.56 2.57 -15.32
CA GLN A 299 -7.85 1.88 -15.47
C GLN A 299 -7.85 0.54 -14.74
N TRP A 300 -9.01 0.19 -14.18
CA TRP A 300 -9.28 -1.10 -13.57
C TRP A 300 -10.32 -1.81 -14.43
N HIS A 301 -9.87 -2.84 -15.11
CA HIS A 301 -10.65 -3.59 -16.07
C HIS A 301 -10.79 -5.03 -15.59
N VAL A 302 -11.77 -5.75 -16.12
CA VAL A 302 -11.98 -7.17 -15.85
C VAL A 302 -12.25 -7.88 -17.17
N THR A 303 -11.86 -9.15 -17.24
CA THR A 303 -12.25 -10.03 -18.35
C THR A 303 -13.66 -10.51 -18.07
N GLY A 304 -14.58 -10.27 -19.00
CA GLY A 304 -15.96 -10.69 -18.82
C GLY A 304 -16.17 -12.19 -18.86
N ASP A 305 -17.26 -12.61 -18.24
CA ASP A 305 -17.71 -13.98 -18.22
C ASP A 305 -18.21 -14.40 -19.63
N PRO A 306 -18.19 -15.70 -19.97
CA PRO A 306 -18.70 -16.17 -21.25
C PRO A 306 -20.14 -15.72 -21.50
N GLY A 307 -20.35 -14.93 -22.56
CA GLY A 307 -21.66 -14.35 -22.91
C GLY A 307 -21.71 -12.83 -22.73
N ASP A 308 -20.75 -12.25 -22.01
CA ASP A 308 -20.64 -10.81 -21.87
C ASP A 308 -20.29 -10.11 -23.18
N VAL A 309 -20.88 -8.92 -23.36
CA VAL A 309 -20.41 -7.98 -24.39
C VAL A 309 -19.10 -7.33 -23.97
N ALA A 310 -18.28 -6.96 -24.95
CA ALA A 310 -17.09 -6.15 -24.68
C ALA A 310 -17.47 -4.82 -24.04
N ARG A 311 -16.92 -4.54 -22.87
CA ARG A 311 -17.24 -3.36 -22.05
C ARG A 311 -16.00 -2.61 -21.61
N SER A 312 -16.21 -1.35 -21.23
CA SER A 312 -15.17 -0.45 -20.72
C SER A 312 -14.77 -0.79 -19.28
N PRO A 313 -13.64 -0.26 -18.78
CA PRO A 313 -13.20 -0.43 -17.39
C PRO A 313 -14.26 -0.07 -16.36
N SER A 314 -14.26 -0.77 -15.23
CA SER A 314 -15.11 -0.48 -14.06
C SER A 314 -14.74 0.83 -13.38
N LEU A 315 -13.45 1.20 -13.39
CA LEU A 315 -12.94 2.48 -12.90
C LEU A 315 -11.86 2.99 -13.85
N ALA A 316 -11.84 4.29 -14.14
CA ALA A 316 -10.83 4.89 -15.01
C ALA A 316 -10.51 6.33 -14.59
N LEU A 317 -9.22 6.62 -14.39
CA LEU A 317 -8.68 7.97 -14.32
C LEU A 317 -8.24 8.38 -15.73
N MET A 318 -8.75 9.52 -16.17
CA MET A 318 -8.63 10.01 -17.54
C MET A 318 -8.28 11.49 -17.55
N ILE A 319 -7.84 11.97 -18.71
CA ILE A 319 -7.65 13.38 -19.02
C ILE A 319 -8.58 13.74 -20.16
N GLN A 320 -9.28 14.87 -20.04
CA GLN A 320 -10.06 15.47 -21.11
C GLN A 320 -9.88 16.98 -21.06
N GLY A 321 -9.37 17.60 -22.12
CA GLY A 321 -8.99 19.01 -22.12
C GLY A 321 -7.88 19.28 -21.09
N ASP A 322 -8.12 20.21 -20.18
CA ASP A 322 -7.22 20.56 -19.06
C ASP A 322 -7.78 20.10 -17.70
N LYS A 323 -8.51 18.99 -17.66
CA LYS A 323 -9.01 18.37 -16.42
C LYS A 323 -8.68 16.89 -16.30
N TRP A 324 -8.47 16.46 -15.06
CA TRP A 324 -8.64 15.08 -14.63
C TRP A 324 -10.12 14.73 -14.63
N VAL A 325 -10.45 13.53 -15.09
CA VAL A 325 -11.80 12.96 -15.06
C VAL A 325 -11.69 11.55 -14.50
N LEU A 326 -12.31 11.30 -13.35
CA LEU A 326 -12.46 9.97 -12.79
C LEU A 326 -13.89 9.50 -13.03
N ALA A 327 -14.03 8.33 -13.66
CA ALA A 327 -15.33 7.73 -13.91
C ALA A 327 -15.38 6.28 -13.48
N LYS A 328 -16.56 5.83 -13.04
CA LYS A 328 -16.85 4.43 -12.71
C LYS A 328 -18.00 3.89 -13.54
N ARG A 329 -18.10 2.56 -13.57
CA ARG A 329 -19.18 1.76 -14.16
C ARG A 329 -19.43 0.56 -13.26
N TRP A 330 -20.64 0.04 -13.30
CA TRP A 330 -21.00 -1.20 -12.63
C TRP A 330 -22.20 -1.85 -13.34
N ASP A 331 -22.36 -3.14 -13.12
CA ASP A 331 -23.49 -3.93 -13.62
C ASP A 331 -23.69 -5.12 -12.68
N ASP A 332 -24.88 -5.28 -12.13
CA ASP A 332 -25.21 -6.38 -11.21
C ASP A 332 -25.74 -7.62 -11.93
N GLN A 333 -25.97 -7.54 -13.24
CA GLN A 333 -26.35 -8.68 -14.06
C GLN A 333 -25.18 -9.65 -14.20
N ALA A 334 -25.44 -10.94 -14.01
CA ALA A 334 -24.43 -11.99 -14.17
C ALA A 334 -23.87 -12.09 -15.60
N ILE A 335 -24.61 -11.57 -16.59
CA ILE A 335 -24.16 -11.41 -17.97
C ILE A 335 -24.54 -10.00 -18.43
N SER A 336 -23.56 -9.15 -18.69
CA SER A 336 -23.75 -7.84 -19.30
C SER A 336 -24.09 -8.00 -20.78
N THR A 337 -25.31 -7.64 -21.15
CA THR A 337 -25.80 -7.74 -22.53
C THR A 337 -25.68 -6.43 -23.32
N SER A 338 -25.29 -5.33 -22.68
CA SER A 338 -25.15 -4.00 -23.30
C SER A 338 -23.92 -3.29 -22.78
N ASN A 339 -23.21 -2.58 -23.67
CA ASN A 339 -22.08 -1.72 -23.29
C ASN A 339 -22.46 -0.23 -23.27
N SER A 340 -23.75 0.08 -23.30
CA SER A 340 -24.24 1.46 -23.22
C SER A 340 -23.92 2.08 -21.86
N LEU A 341 -23.72 3.40 -21.83
CA LEU A 341 -23.44 4.12 -20.58
C LEU A 341 -24.55 3.94 -19.53
N ALA A 342 -25.81 3.87 -19.98
CA ALA A 342 -26.96 3.67 -19.10
C ALA A 342 -26.98 2.25 -18.50
N ALA A 343 -26.76 1.21 -19.32
CA ALA A 343 -26.76 -0.18 -18.86
C ALA A 343 -25.61 -0.48 -17.90
N LEU A 344 -24.45 0.16 -18.10
CA LEU A 344 -23.27 -0.01 -17.25
C LEU A 344 -23.17 1.03 -16.13
N HIS A 345 -24.27 1.74 -15.84
CA HIS A 345 -24.35 2.75 -14.77
C HIS A 345 -23.14 3.70 -14.74
N TYR A 346 -22.74 4.19 -15.93
CA TYR A 346 -21.59 5.05 -16.06
C TYR A 346 -21.80 6.38 -15.33
N GLU A 347 -20.81 6.76 -14.53
CA GLU A 347 -20.82 8.00 -13.76
C GLU A 347 -19.43 8.63 -13.76
N VAL A 348 -19.35 9.93 -14.05
CA VAL A 348 -18.19 10.75 -13.72
C VAL A 348 -18.32 11.15 -12.25
N ILE A 349 -17.40 10.66 -11.42
CA ILE A 349 -17.47 10.78 -9.95
C ILE A 349 -16.53 11.84 -9.39
N TYR A 350 -15.56 12.31 -10.19
CA TYR A 350 -14.68 13.40 -9.80
C TYR A 350 -14.06 14.07 -11.03
N GLU A 351 -13.97 15.41 -10.98
CA GLU A 351 -13.27 16.22 -11.97
C GLU A 351 -12.44 17.28 -11.28
N ALA A 352 -11.26 17.58 -11.81
CA ALA A 352 -10.42 18.66 -11.29
C ALA A 352 -9.44 19.17 -12.33
N PRO A 353 -8.97 20.42 -12.25
CA PRO A 353 -7.97 20.94 -13.18
C PRO A 353 -6.64 20.17 -13.06
N LEU A 354 -5.94 20.05 -14.19
CA LEU A 354 -4.58 19.51 -14.27
C LEU A 354 -3.57 20.48 -13.66
N ILE A 355 -2.53 19.94 -13.03
CA ILE A 355 -1.34 20.70 -12.67
C ILE A 355 -0.17 20.19 -13.52
N LYS A 356 0.29 21.03 -14.45
CA LYS A 356 1.44 20.71 -15.32
C LYS A 356 2.75 21.05 -14.61
N GLY A 357 3.82 20.33 -14.94
CA GLY A 357 5.16 20.55 -14.42
C GLY A 357 5.37 20.14 -12.97
N LYS A 358 4.46 19.35 -12.38
CA LYS A 358 4.55 18.85 -11.01
C LYS A 358 4.09 17.39 -10.94
N TRP A 359 4.64 16.68 -9.96
CA TRP A 359 4.11 15.37 -9.60
C TRP A 359 2.77 15.52 -8.90
N GLU A 360 1.85 14.66 -9.27
CA GLU A 360 0.57 14.48 -8.60
C GLU A 360 0.46 13.04 -8.12
N ASP A 361 0.35 12.90 -6.80
CA ASP A 361 0.25 11.60 -6.13
C ASP A 361 -1.22 11.22 -6.01
N TRP A 362 -1.54 10.00 -6.42
CA TRP A 362 -2.89 9.43 -6.32
C TRP A 362 -2.86 8.20 -5.44
N ALA A 363 -3.87 8.07 -4.58
CA ALA A 363 -4.18 6.84 -3.89
C ALA A 363 -5.66 6.53 -4.04
N PHE A 364 -5.98 5.27 -4.31
CA PHE A 364 -7.32 4.73 -4.42
C PHE A 364 -7.46 3.63 -3.39
N GLU A 365 -8.51 3.67 -2.58
CA GLU A 365 -8.91 2.57 -1.72
C GLU A 365 -10.30 2.12 -2.16
N VAL A 366 -10.41 0.90 -2.67
CA VAL A 366 -11.59 0.43 -3.36
C VAL A 366 -11.98 -0.93 -2.80
N ARG A 367 -13.18 -1.01 -2.20
CA ARG A 367 -13.87 -2.30 -2.03
C ARG A 367 -14.73 -2.53 -3.26
N TRP A 368 -14.37 -3.55 -4.02
CA TRP A 368 -15.08 -3.87 -5.24
C TRP A 368 -16.38 -4.56 -4.95
N ASP A 369 -17.49 -4.04 -5.42
CA ASP A 369 -18.79 -4.71 -5.34
C ASP A 369 -19.68 -4.22 -6.48
N TYR A 370 -20.38 -5.16 -7.11
CA TYR A 370 -21.33 -4.88 -8.18
C TYR A 370 -22.74 -4.69 -7.65
N ARG A 371 -23.03 -5.18 -6.44
CA ARG A 371 -24.38 -5.18 -5.89
C ARG A 371 -24.75 -3.79 -5.40
N PRO A 372 -25.96 -3.29 -5.71
CA PRO A 372 -26.54 -2.14 -5.03
C PRO A 372 -26.60 -2.33 -3.51
N GLN A 373 -26.54 -1.22 -2.76
CA GLN A 373 -26.70 -1.26 -1.30
C GLN A 373 -28.01 -1.93 -0.86
N ALA A 374 -29.11 -1.66 -1.59
CA ALA A 374 -30.41 -2.28 -1.34
C ALA A 374 -30.40 -3.81 -1.50
N ALA A 375 -29.42 -4.35 -2.22
CA ALA A 375 -29.17 -5.79 -2.39
C ALA A 375 -28.03 -6.30 -1.49
N GLY A 376 -27.65 -5.55 -0.44
CA GLY A 376 -26.60 -5.93 0.50
C GLY A 376 -25.18 -5.64 0.01
N GLY A 377 -25.02 -4.80 -1.02
CA GLY A 377 -23.71 -4.37 -1.51
C GLY A 377 -22.93 -3.53 -0.50
N ILE A 378 -21.63 -3.77 -0.42
CA ILE A 378 -20.70 -3.11 0.52
C ILE A 378 -19.56 -2.37 -0.20
N GLY A 379 -19.76 -2.07 -1.48
CA GLY A 379 -18.79 -1.41 -2.34
C GLY A 379 -18.50 0.03 -1.91
N TYR A 380 -17.23 0.41 -2.00
CA TYR A 380 -16.83 1.79 -1.83
C TYR A 380 -15.62 2.15 -2.70
N THR A 381 -15.52 3.42 -3.05
CA THR A 381 -14.39 4.03 -3.76
C THR A 381 -13.99 5.29 -3.03
N ARG A 382 -12.77 5.31 -2.50
CA ARG A 382 -12.16 6.46 -1.84
C ARG A 382 -10.90 6.85 -2.59
N VAL A 383 -10.69 8.15 -2.78
CA VAL A 383 -9.57 8.66 -3.58
C VAL A 383 -8.92 9.81 -2.87
N TRP A 384 -7.59 9.79 -2.84
CA TRP A 384 -6.75 10.86 -2.37
C TRP A 384 -5.90 11.39 -3.52
N ARG A 385 -5.75 12.71 -3.57
CA ARG A 385 -4.85 13.42 -4.47
C ARG A 385 -3.93 14.28 -3.62
N ASN A 386 -2.61 14.08 -3.73
CA ASN A 386 -1.59 14.81 -2.99
C ASN A 386 -1.82 14.84 -1.47
N GLY A 387 -2.10 13.68 -0.86
CA GLY A 387 -2.34 13.60 0.59
C GLY A 387 -3.78 13.86 1.03
N VAL A 388 -4.60 14.49 0.18
CA VAL A 388 -5.94 14.98 0.56
C VAL A 388 -7.01 14.10 -0.03
N ILE A 389 -8.00 13.69 0.78
CA ILE A 389 -9.17 12.96 0.28
C ILE A 389 -9.99 13.87 -0.65
N VAL A 390 -10.25 13.41 -1.87
CA VAL A 390 -10.99 14.15 -2.91
C VAL A 390 -12.29 13.48 -3.31
N LEU A 391 -12.46 12.19 -2.98
CA LEU A 391 -13.68 11.43 -3.21
C LEU A 391 -13.85 10.38 -2.12
N SER A 392 -15.09 10.22 -1.64
CA SER A 392 -15.52 9.09 -0.83
C SER A 392 -16.95 8.72 -1.21
N SER A 393 -17.13 7.56 -1.82
CA SER A 393 -18.41 7.07 -2.32
C SER A 393 -18.63 5.63 -1.84
N ASN A 394 -19.71 5.38 -1.11
CA ASN A 394 -20.16 4.03 -0.78
C ASN A 394 -21.20 3.60 -1.83
N ALA A 395 -20.76 3.06 -2.96
CA ALA A 395 -21.64 2.69 -4.07
C ALA A 395 -21.00 1.54 -4.87
N PRO A 396 -21.80 0.83 -5.68
CA PRO A 396 -21.27 -0.18 -6.58
C PRO A 396 -20.26 0.42 -7.56
N ASN A 397 -19.26 -0.36 -7.93
CA ASN A 397 -18.11 0.08 -8.72
C ASN A 397 -17.46 -1.04 -9.55
N SER A 398 -18.14 -2.19 -9.71
CA SER A 398 -17.63 -3.33 -10.47
C SER A 398 -18.75 -4.04 -11.23
N TYR A 399 -18.36 -5.00 -12.07
CA TYR A 399 -19.29 -5.89 -12.76
C TYR A 399 -19.42 -7.21 -12.00
N ASN A 400 -20.55 -7.89 -12.17
CA ASN A 400 -20.84 -9.21 -11.61
C ASN A 400 -20.13 -10.33 -12.41
N ASP A 401 -18.81 -10.27 -12.41
CA ASP A 401 -17.93 -11.23 -13.09
C ASP A 401 -17.25 -12.15 -12.08
N GLN A 402 -16.89 -13.36 -12.53
CA GLN A 402 -16.09 -14.30 -11.74
C GLN A 402 -14.61 -13.92 -11.71
N ASN A 403 -14.13 -13.22 -12.74
CA ASN A 403 -12.73 -12.82 -12.84
C ASN A 403 -12.40 -11.63 -11.94
N GLN A 404 -11.15 -11.59 -11.45
CA GLN A 404 -10.65 -10.43 -10.74
C GLN A 404 -10.34 -9.27 -11.69
N LYS A 405 -10.35 -8.05 -11.13
CA LYS A 405 -9.92 -6.87 -11.85
C LYS A 405 -8.41 -6.89 -12.02
N TYR A 406 -7.95 -6.44 -13.18
CA TYR A 406 -6.58 -6.09 -13.45
C TYR A 406 -6.44 -4.57 -13.56
N PHE A 407 -5.34 -4.06 -13.01
CA PHE A 407 -4.97 -2.65 -13.07
C PHE A 407 -4.11 -2.39 -14.30
N LYS A 408 -4.34 -1.29 -14.99
CA LYS A 408 -3.44 -0.75 -16.00
C LYS A 408 -3.06 0.70 -15.70
N ILE A 409 -1.83 1.06 -16.03
CA ILE A 409 -1.33 2.44 -15.93
C ILE A 409 -0.47 2.78 -17.15
N GLY A 410 -0.63 3.99 -17.70
CA GLY A 410 0.05 4.37 -18.94
C GLY A 410 -0.69 5.45 -19.73
N LEU A 411 -0.73 5.30 -21.05
CA LEU A 411 -1.51 6.14 -21.96
C LEU A 411 -2.39 5.27 -22.84
N TYR A 412 -3.69 5.57 -22.93
CA TYR A 412 -4.61 4.99 -23.90
C TYR A 412 -5.47 6.07 -24.54
N LYS A 413 -5.32 6.29 -25.85
CA LYS A 413 -6.05 7.33 -26.60
C LYS A 413 -6.86 6.71 -27.73
N TRP A 414 -8.08 6.29 -27.42
CA TRP A 414 -8.90 5.47 -28.31
C TRP A 414 -9.38 6.18 -29.58
N ASP A 415 -9.56 7.50 -29.58
CA ASP A 415 -9.97 8.24 -30.78
C ASP A 415 -8.91 8.16 -31.90
N TRP A 416 -7.64 7.94 -31.54
CA TRP A 416 -6.58 7.68 -32.52
C TRP A 416 -6.68 6.29 -33.17
N ASN A 417 -7.47 5.35 -32.63
CA ASN A 417 -7.60 3.99 -33.17
C ASN A 417 -8.06 3.99 -34.62
N ASN A 418 -9.00 4.89 -34.93
CA ASN A 418 -9.65 5.00 -36.23
C ASN A 418 -9.27 6.31 -36.95
N GLY A 419 -8.20 6.98 -36.49
CA GLY A 419 -7.71 8.23 -37.10
C GLY A 419 -8.62 9.44 -36.90
N ALA A 420 -9.40 9.50 -35.82
CA ALA A 420 -10.22 10.68 -35.54
C ALA A 420 -9.34 11.93 -35.39
N ALA A 421 -9.85 13.07 -35.84
CA ALA A 421 -9.15 14.34 -35.68
C ALA A 421 -9.13 14.75 -34.21
N THR A 422 -7.94 15.08 -33.70
CA THR A 422 -7.72 15.51 -32.31
C THR A 422 -6.70 16.66 -32.32
N GLN A 423 -6.64 17.46 -31.25
CA GLN A 423 -5.69 18.59 -31.20
C GLN A 423 -4.24 18.16 -31.02
N THR A 424 -3.99 16.88 -30.69
CA THR A 424 -2.65 16.35 -30.47
C THR A 424 -2.36 15.14 -31.34
N THR A 425 -1.10 14.94 -31.69
CA THR A 425 -0.61 13.75 -32.40
C THR A 425 0.42 12.98 -31.59
N TYR A 426 0.81 13.52 -30.44
CA TYR A 426 1.80 12.98 -29.53
C TYR A 426 1.40 13.27 -28.09
N ARG A 427 1.54 12.26 -27.23
CA ARG A 427 1.38 12.36 -25.78
C ARG A 427 2.66 11.86 -25.12
N LYS A 428 3.06 12.54 -24.04
CA LYS A 428 4.12 12.09 -23.13
C LYS A 428 3.79 12.49 -21.71
N LEU A 429 3.82 11.53 -20.80
CA LEU A 429 3.75 11.76 -19.35
C LEU A 429 4.79 10.90 -18.64
N TYR A 430 4.96 11.13 -17.34
CA TYR A 430 5.82 10.31 -16.51
C TYR A 430 5.06 9.67 -15.36
N ILE A 431 5.49 8.47 -14.99
CA ILE A 431 4.87 7.63 -13.97
C ILE A 431 5.95 7.20 -12.99
N ASP A 432 5.64 7.24 -11.70
CA ASP A 432 6.56 6.78 -10.65
C ASP A 432 5.77 6.30 -9.42
N ASP A 433 6.47 5.64 -8.51
CA ASP A 433 5.95 5.12 -7.24
C ASP A 433 4.64 4.32 -7.37
N VAL A 434 4.59 3.38 -8.31
CA VAL A 434 3.42 2.48 -8.43
C VAL A 434 3.41 1.45 -7.30
N ARG A 435 2.34 1.45 -6.51
CA ARG A 435 2.09 0.64 -5.32
C ARG A 435 0.71 0.01 -5.39
N ILE A 436 0.57 -1.26 -5.08
CA ILE A 436 -0.74 -1.95 -5.01
C ILE A 436 -0.72 -2.88 -3.81
N THR A 437 -1.78 -2.90 -3.01
CA THR A 437 -1.89 -3.86 -1.91
C THR A 437 -2.48 -5.18 -2.36
N ASP A 438 -2.31 -6.22 -1.55
CA ASP A 438 -3.23 -7.34 -1.58
C ASP A 438 -4.62 -6.92 -1.04
N ALA A 439 -5.52 -7.89 -0.95
CA ALA A 439 -6.80 -7.70 -0.30
C ALA A 439 -6.65 -7.18 1.14
N ASN A 440 -7.49 -6.20 1.49
CA ASN A 440 -7.60 -5.47 2.74
C ASN A 440 -6.54 -4.41 3.04
N GLY A 441 -5.70 -4.06 2.06
CA GLY A 441 -4.81 -2.90 2.20
C GLY A 441 -5.55 -1.56 2.13
N THR A 442 -4.89 -0.51 2.60
CA THR A 442 -5.45 0.84 2.74
C THR A 442 -4.66 1.88 1.95
N HIS A 443 -5.22 3.07 1.76
CA HIS A 443 -4.51 4.18 1.12
C HIS A 443 -3.17 4.52 1.77
N LEU A 444 -3.02 4.31 3.09
CA LEU A 444 -1.77 4.55 3.82
C LEU A 444 -0.63 3.62 3.38
N ASP A 445 -0.97 2.42 2.89
CA ASP A 445 0.00 1.45 2.39
C ASP A 445 0.53 1.81 1.01
N VAL A 446 -0.18 2.67 0.26
CA VAL A 446 0.12 2.93 -1.16
C VAL A 446 0.38 4.39 -1.49
N MET A 447 0.09 5.31 -0.59
CA MET A 447 0.33 6.74 -0.81
C MET A 447 1.83 7.00 -1.06
N PRO A 448 2.22 7.57 -2.22
CA PRO A 448 3.62 7.76 -2.65
C PRO A 448 4.56 8.48 -1.68
#